data_AF-A0A1I0XHX1-F1
#
_entry.id   AF-A0A1I0XHX1-F1
#
_cell.length_a   1.000
_cell.length_b   1.000
_cell.length_c   1.000
_cell.angle_alpha   90.00
_cell.angle_beta   90.00
_cell.angle_gamma   90.00
#
_symmetry.space_group_name_H-M   'P 1'
#
loop_
_entity.id
_entity.type
_entity.pdbx_description
1 polymer ?
#
loop_
_entity_poly.entity_id
_entity_poly.type
_entity_poly.pdbx_seq_one_letter_code
_entity_poly.pdbx_strand_id
1 'polypeptide(L)'
;MPDPGSHKYDIKRTRLRDEYDAGEAPDQHADRAANADLQRDNPPRPLGDPDRAAGPQGTRGTSRGSPGIDDPPRPLSTQVELRSSAFNDHTLIPDRYSYAGGNMSPPLEWGGIPDGTSELVLLCEDPDAPNGTFVHWVVTGISPSSTGVGEGESPGGSPGRNGFGELGWGGPQPPVGDEPHRYFFQLYAVDQPLGLVEAPGAEHVHAAMEGHVLAHGNLVGLFAR
;
A
#
# COMPACT_ATOMS: atom_id res chain seq x y z
N MET A 1 28.86 -5.27 1.51
CA MET A 1 27.80 -4.87 2.47
C MET A 1 26.87 -6.06 2.67
N PRO A 2 26.33 -6.31 3.88
CA PRO A 2 25.26 -7.30 4.05
C PRO A 2 24.00 -6.84 3.32
N ASP A 3 23.25 -7.78 2.75
CA ASP A 3 22.02 -7.48 2.01
C ASP A 3 20.97 -6.82 2.92
N PRO A 4 20.27 -5.78 2.45
CA PRO A 4 19.18 -5.15 3.20
C PRO A 4 18.13 -6.19 3.61
N GLY A 5 17.78 -6.24 4.91
CA GLY A 5 16.84 -7.22 5.47
C GLY A 5 17.45 -8.57 5.85
N SER A 6 18.76 -8.75 5.72
CA SER A 6 19.45 -9.92 6.28
C SER A 6 19.58 -9.79 7.80
N HIS A 7 19.54 -10.91 8.53
CA HIS A 7 19.89 -10.94 9.96
C HIS A 7 21.26 -10.29 10.25
N LYS A 8 22.22 -10.38 9.32
CA LYS A 8 23.53 -9.69 9.42
C LYS A 8 23.42 -8.17 9.26
N TYR A 9 22.44 -7.70 8.49
CA TYR A 9 22.12 -6.29 8.34
C TYR A 9 21.48 -5.74 9.62
N ASP A 10 20.55 -6.48 10.22
CA ASP A 10 19.89 -6.07 11.46
C ASP A 10 20.87 -6.01 12.64
N ILE A 11 21.74 -7.01 12.81
CA ILE A 11 22.80 -6.98 13.84
C ILE A 11 23.74 -5.78 13.65
N LYS A 12 24.09 -5.46 12.41
CA LYS A 12 24.97 -4.33 12.10
C LYS A 12 24.25 -2.99 12.36
N ARG A 13 22.96 -2.90 12.06
CA ARG A 13 22.11 -1.73 12.32
C ARG A 13 21.94 -1.46 13.81
N THR A 14 21.70 -2.49 14.61
CA THR A 14 21.60 -2.36 16.07
C THR A 14 22.91 -1.87 16.68
N ARG A 15 24.06 -2.44 16.28
CA ARG A 15 25.38 -1.98 16.76
C ARG A 15 25.71 -0.53 16.40
N LEU A 16 25.36 -0.11 15.17
CA LEU A 16 25.56 1.27 14.75
C LEU A 16 24.68 2.22 15.56
N ARG A 17 23.44 1.84 15.86
CA ARG A 17 22.54 2.62 16.72
C ARG A 17 23.10 2.81 18.13
N ASP A 18 23.60 1.73 18.73
CA ASP A 18 24.25 1.79 20.04
C ASP A 18 25.51 2.68 20.05
N GLU A 19 26.28 2.72 18.95
CA GLU A 19 27.45 3.60 18.79
C GLU A 19 27.06 5.09 18.64
N TYR A 20 25.94 5.40 17.99
CA TYR A 20 25.45 6.78 17.84
C TYR A 20 24.76 7.31 19.10
N ASP A 21 24.07 6.45 19.86
CA ASP A 21 23.46 6.81 21.14
C ASP A 21 24.51 7.10 22.23
N ALA A 22 25.73 6.56 22.10
CA ALA A 22 26.86 6.83 22.98
C ALA A 22 27.61 8.15 22.70
N GLY A 23 27.30 8.84 21.59
CA GLY A 23 28.02 10.03 21.13
C GLY A 23 27.13 11.26 20.96
N GLU A 24 26.78 11.94 22.07
CA GLU A 24 26.31 13.34 22.17
C GLU A 24 25.52 13.96 20.99
N ALA A 25 24.64 13.21 20.32
CA ALA A 25 23.73 13.71 19.30
C ALA A 25 22.27 13.58 19.76
N PRO A 26 21.45 14.65 19.71
CA PRO A 26 20.07 14.60 20.18
C PRO A 26 19.18 13.69 19.32
N ASP A 27 18.33 12.93 20.01
CA ASP A 27 17.50 11.78 19.61
C ASP A 27 16.74 11.93 18.27
N GLN A 28 16.35 13.15 17.88
CA GLN A 28 15.60 13.40 16.62
C GLN A 28 16.46 13.43 15.35
N HIS A 29 17.79 13.34 15.48
CA HIS A 29 18.71 13.34 14.34
C HIS A 29 19.35 11.98 14.02
N ALA A 30 19.20 10.98 14.90
CA ALA A 30 19.80 9.66 14.71
C ALA A 30 19.15 8.90 13.53
N ASP A 31 17.82 8.90 13.42
CA ASP A 31 17.11 8.22 12.33
C ASP A 31 17.38 8.86 10.96
N ARG A 32 17.49 10.19 10.91
CA ARG A 32 17.85 10.92 9.68
C ARG A 32 19.31 10.66 9.29
N ALA A 33 20.23 10.67 10.26
CA ALA A 33 21.65 10.42 10.00
C ALA A 33 21.91 8.97 9.58
N ALA A 34 21.26 7.99 10.23
CA ALA A 34 21.36 6.58 9.87
C ALA A 34 20.77 6.30 8.47
N ASN A 35 19.63 6.92 8.12
CA ASN A 35 19.07 6.82 6.77
C ASN A 35 19.95 7.51 5.72
N ALA A 36 20.58 8.64 6.06
CA ALA A 36 21.48 9.36 5.15
C ALA A 36 22.80 8.60 4.88
N ASP A 37 23.38 7.96 5.90
CA ASP A 37 24.61 7.16 5.72
C ASP A 37 24.35 5.84 4.97
N LEU A 38 23.18 5.21 5.19
CA LEU A 38 22.77 4.05 4.37
C LEU A 38 22.54 4.40 2.89
N GLN A 39 22.16 5.64 2.59
CA GLN A 39 21.96 6.15 1.22
C GLN A 39 23.26 6.59 0.52
N ARG A 40 24.34 6.86 1.25
CA ARG A 40 25.66 7.15 0.66
C ARG A 40 26.26 5.94 -0.04
N ASP A 41 26.07 4.76 0.52
CA ASP A 41 26.65 3.52 0.02
C ASP A 41 25.79 2.82 -1.03
N ASN A 42 24.58 3.33 -1.32
CA ASN A 42 23.71 2.85 -2.38
C ASN A 42 22.86 4.00 -2.96
N PRO A 43 23.47 4.87 -3.79
CA PRO A 43 22.75 6.00 -4.37
C PRO A 43 21.60 5.51 -5.28
N PRO A 44 20.46 6.20 -5.31
CA PRO A 44 19.41 5.91 -6.27
C PRO A 44 19.97 6.02 -7.70
N ARG A 45 19.67 5.03 -8.53
CA ARG A 45 20.11 5.05 -9.94
C ARG A 45 19.48 6.26 -10.62
N PRO A 46 20.25 7.09 -11.33
CA PRO A 46 19.68 8.19 -12.09
C PRO A 46 18.75 7.62 -13.17
N LEU A 47 17.55 8.19 -13.31
CA LEU A 47 16.81 8.09 -14.56
C LEU A 47 17.69 8.68 -15.66
N GLY A 48 17.99 7.85 -16.67
CA GLY A 48 18.94 8.18 -17.73
C GLY A 48 18.56 9.45 -18.51
N ASP A 49 19.60 10.18 -18.91
CA ASP A 49 19.52 11.37 -19.76
C ASP A 49 18.74 11.14 -21.08
N PRO A 50 17.95 12.12 -21.55
CA PRO A 50 17.10 12.00 -22.73
C PRO A 50 17.83 12.09 -24.09
N ASP A 51 19.16 12.10 -24.15
CA ASP A 51 19.90 12.51 -25.36
C ASP A 51 20.82 11.44 -25.99
N ARG A 52 20.49 10.16 -25.83
CA ARG A 52 21.15 9.07 -26.61
C ARG A 52 20.30 8.61 -27.79
N ALA A 53 19.94 9.56 -28.63
CA ALA A 53 19.58 9.31 -30.02
C ALA A 53 20.84 8.89 -30.80
N ALA A 54 20.83 7.65 -31.33
CA ALA A 54 21.53 7.12 -32.52
C ALA A 54 22.03 5.69 -32.29
N GLY A 55 21.14 4.71 -32.49
CA GLY A 55 21.51 3.32 -32.79
C GLY A 55 21.70 3.13 -34.30
N PRO A 56 22.55 2.18 -34.75
CA PRO A 56 23.02 2.11 -36.14
C PRO A 56 21.92 1.68 -37.12
N GLN A 57 21.99 2.22 -38.34
CA GLN A 57 21.14 1.88 -39.47
C GLN A 57 21.27 0.40 -39.85
N GLY A 58 20.26 -0.39 -39.49
CA GLY A 58 20.05 -1.75 -39.99
C GLY A 58 19.21 -1.74 -41.25
N THR A 59 19.71 -2.39 -42.30
CA THR A 59 19.15 -2.43 -43.65
C THR A 59 17.88 -3.29 -43.76
N ARG A 60 16.85 -2.70 -44.38
CA ARG A 60 15.83 -3.27 -45.30
C ARG A 60 15.51 -4.77 -45.16
N GLY A 61 14.31 -5.07 -44.64
CA GLY A 61 13.63 -6.37 -44.77
C GLY A 61 12.12 -6.19 -44.66
N THR A 62 11.40 -6.47 -45.74
CA THR A 62 9.94 -6.31 -45.89
C THR A 62 9.18 -7.48 -45.28
N SER A 63 8.23 -7.24 -44.38
CA SER A 63 6.95 -7.98 -44.36
C SER A 63 5.97 -7.41 -43.34
N ARG A 64 4.85 -6.95 -43.89
CA ARG A 64 3.55 -6.66 -43.29
C ARG A 64 3.08 -7.89 -42.49
N GLY A 65 2.81 -7.74 -41.20
CA GLY A 65 2.17 -8.75 -40.36
C GLY A 65 1.21 -8.05 -39.41
N SER A 66 -0.09 -8.22 -39.65
CA SER A 66 -1.17 -7.86 -38.75
C SER A 66 -0.95 -8.51 -37.37
N PRO A 67 -1.41 -7.91 -36.25
CA PRO A 67 -1.43 -8.62 -34.97
C PRO A 67 -2.36 -9.83 -35.12
N GLY A 68 -1.82 -11.03 -34.91
CA GLY A 68 -2.58 -12.26 -34.93
C GLY A 68 -3.61 -12.28 -33.81
N ILE A 69 -4.76 -12.89 -34.09
CA ILE A 69 -5.88 -13.16 -33.18
C ILE A 69 -5.51 -14.28 -32.16
N ASP A 70 -4.24 -14.71 -32.14
CA ASP A 70 -3.75 -15.90 -31.42
C ASP A 70 -2.72 -15.56 -30.32
N ASP A 71 -2.68 -14.32 -29.81
CA ASP A 71 -1.96 -14.09 -28.56
C ASP A 71 -2.80 -14.73 -27.43
N PRO A 72 -2.30 -15.79 -26.74
CA PRO A 72 -3.06 -16.36 -25.63
C PRO A 72 -3.33 -15.23 -24.62
N PRO A 73 -4.55 -15.11 -24.08
CA PRO A 73 -4.84 -14.06 -23.12
C PRO A 73 -3.78 -14.14 -22.02
N ARG A 74 -3.07 -13.03 -21.81
CA ARG A 74 -2.15 -12.88 -20.68
C ARG A 74 -2.91 -13.39 -19.44
N PRO A 75 -2.33 -14.29 -18.63
CA PRO A 75 -3.03 -14.79 -17.46
C PRO A 75 -3.50 -13.58 -16.65
N LEU A 76 -4.81 -13.51 -16.40
CA LEU A 76 -5.41 -12.48 -15.57
C LEU A 76 -4.71 -12.58 -14.22
N SER A 77 -3.93 -11.56 -13.86
CA SER A 77 -3.30 -11.50 -12.54
C SER A 77 -4.43 -11.46 -11.52
N THR A 78 -4.52 -12.48 -10.67
CA THR A 78 -5.45 -12.50 -9.53
C THR A 78 -4.94 -11.66 -8.36
N GLN A 79 -3.78 -11.01 -8.52
CA GLN A 79 -3.13 -10.21 -7.50
C GLN A 79 -3.06 -8.75 -7.93
N VAL A 80 -3.54 -7.87 -7.06
CA VAL A 80 -3.37 -6.42 -7.14
C VAL A 80 -2.15 -6.03 -6.31
N GLU A 81 -1.30 -5.17 -6.86
CA GLU A 81 -0.20 -4.57 -6.10
C GLU A 81 -0.78 -3.49 -5.19
N LEU A 82 -0.44 -3.52 -3.90
CA LEU A 82 -0.83 -2.51 -2.93
C LEU A 82 0.37 -2.15 -2.06
N ARG A 83 0.68 -0.86 -1.94
CA ARG A 83 1.83 -0.36 -1.17
C ARG A 83 1.55 1.02 -0.58
N SER A 84 2.38 1.42 0.38
CA SER A 84 2.39 2.77 0.93
C SER A 84 3.80 3.34 0.90
N SER A 85 3.93 4.64 0.67
CA SER A 85 5.20 5.35 0.84
C SER A 85 5.51 5.66 2.33
N ALA A 86 4.51 5.49 3.20
CA ALA A 86 4.63 5.80 4.63
C ALA A 86 5.15 4.62 5.48
N PHE A 87 4.89 3.38 5.07
CA PHE A 87 5.33 2.17 5.75
C PHE A 87 5.40 0.98 4.78
N ASN A 88 6.23 0.00 5.10
CA ASN A 88 6.31 -1.26 4.37
C ASN A 88 5.39 -2.31 4.99
N ASP A 89 5.15 -3.39 4.26
CA ASP A 89 4.38 -4.53 4.75
C ASP A 89 4.96 -5.11 6.06
N HIS A 90 4.07 -5.38 7.01
CA HIS A 90 4.35 -5.81 8.39
C HIS A 90 5.28 -4.89 9.19
N THR A 91 5.27 -3.58 8.90
CA THR A 91 6.04 -2.58 9.66
C THR A 91 5.14 -1.58 10.39
N LEU A 92 5.74 -0.80 11.31
CA LEU A 92 5.00 0.16 12.12
C LEU A 92 4.42 1.30 11.27
N ILE A 93 3.13 1.54 11.44
CA ILE A 93 2.42 2.70 10.90
C ILE A 93 2.85 3.94 11.72
N PRO A 94 3.28 5.04 11.07
CA PRO A 94 3.61 6.27 11.78
C PRO A 94 2.43 6.85 12.58
N ASP A 95 2.70 7.39 13.77
CA ASP A 95 1.66 7.86 14.71
C ASP A 95 0.69 8.89 14.13
N ARG A 96 1.13 9.72 13.18
CA ARG A 96 0.26 10.68 12.49
C ARG A 96 -0.97 10.08 11.81
N TYR A 97 -0.94 8.78 11.48
CA TYR A 97 -2.07 8.07 10.89
C TYR A 97 -2.95 7.40 11.96
N SER A 98 -2.50 7.35 13.21
CA SER A 98 -3.29 6.88 14.36
C SER A 98 -4.42 7.84 14.66
N TYR A 99 -5.47 7.34 15.30
CA TYR A 99 -6.65 8.14 15.64
C TYR A 99 -6.30 9.33 16.55
N ALA A 100 -5.30 9.16 17.42
CA ALA A 100 -4.85 10.20 18.35
C ALA A 100 -3.71 11.10 17.82
N GLY A 101 -2.91 10.62 16.85
CA GLY A 101 -1.73 11.33 16.35
C GLY A 101 -1.98 12.26 15.16
N GLY A 102 -3.20 12.26 14.60
CA GLY A 102 -3.60 13.16 13.52
C GLY A 102 -4.77 12.66 12.69
N ASN A 103 -5.06 11.35 12.79
CA ASN A 103 -6.16 10.68 12.10
C ASN A 103 -6.16 10.90 10.58
N MET A 104 -4.98 11.09 9.98
CA MET A 104 -4.84 11.17 8.54
C MET A 104 -4.84 9.76 7.95
N SER A 105 -5.46 9.54 6.79
CA SER A 105 -5.31 8.29 6.06
C SER A 105 -3.87 8.18 5.52
N PRO A 106 -3.26 6.99 5.55
CA PRO A 106 -1.95 6.79 4.93
C PRO A 106 -2.05 6.92 3.41
N PRO A 107 -1.00 7.42 2.73
CA PRO A 107 -0.96 7.38 1.28
C PRO A 107 -0.88 5.91 0.82
N LEU A 108 -1.72 5.53 -0.14
CA LEU A 108 -1.70 4.20 -0.74
C LEU A 108 -1.53 4.33 -2.25
N GLU A 109 -0.73 3.44 -2.81
CA GLU A 109 -0.58 3.27 -4.25
C GLU A 109 -0.93 1.83 -4.61
N TRP A 110 -1.58 1.66 -5.75
CA TRP A 110 -1.92 0.36 -6.27
C TRP A 110 -1.72 0.23 -7.77
N GLY A 111 -1.53 -1.00 -8.22
CA GLY A 111 -1.26 -1.33 -9.60
C GLY A 111 -1.66 -2.76 -9.94
N GLY A 112 -1.53 -3.13 -11.21
CA GLY A 112 -1.89 -4.48 -11.66
C GLY A 112 -3.40 -4.74 -11.63
N ILE A 113 -4.22 -3.71 -11.82
CA ILE A 113 -5.69 -3.85 -11.90
C ILE A 113 -6.04 -4.67 -13.16
N PRO A 114 -6.76 -5.79 -13.04
CA PRO A 114 -7.08 -6.63 -14.18
C PRO A 114 -8.08 -5.97 -15.13
N ASP A 115 -8.00 -6.31 -16.41
CA ASP A 115 -9.01 -5.95 -17.39
C ASP A 115 -10.38 -6.51 -16.97
N GLY A 116 -11.45 -5.80 -17.27
CA GLY A 116 -12.81 -6.16 -16.84
C GLY A 116 -13.19 -5.69 -15.44
N THR A 117 -12.27 -5.06 -14.69
CA THR A 117 -12.62 -4.39 -13.44
C THR A 117 -13.60 -3.25 -13.70
N SER A 118 -14.76 -3.29 -13.04
CA SER A 118 -15.76 -2.23 -13.08
C SER A 118 -15.53 -1.20 -11.97
N GLU A 119 -15.17 -1.63 -10.76
CA GLU A 119 -14.82 -0.74 -9.66
C GLU A 119 -13.79 -1.38 -8.72
N LEU A 120 -13.10 -0.53 -7.95
CA LEU A 120 -12.22 -0.93 -6.87
C LEU A 120 -12.89 -0.68 -5.51
N VAL A 121 -12.56 -1.53 -4.54
CA VAL A 121 -13.07 -1.48 -3.17
C VAL A 121 -11.90 -1.53 -2.20
N LEU A 122 -11.81 -0.53 -1.32
CA LEU A 122 -10.77 -0.43 -0.31
C LEU A 122 -11.37 -0.68 1.08
N LEU A 123 -10.76 -1.61 1.81
CA LEU A 123 -11.08 -1.94 3.19
C LEU A 123 -9.82 -1.86 4.06
N CYS A 124 -9.97 -1.40 5.30
CA CYS A 124 -8.95 -1.55 6.33
C CYS A 124 -9.58 -2.20 7.56
N GLU A 125 -9.06 -3.34 7.98
CA GLU A 125 -9.64 -4.15 9.06
C GLU A 125 -8.57 -4.56 10.08
N ASP A 126 -8.92 -4.54 11.36
CA ASP A 126 -8.09 -4.96 12.50
C ASP A 126 -8.73 -6.19 13.17
N PRO A 127 -8.28 -7.41 12.86
CA PRO A 127 -8.80 -8.63 13.47
C PRO A 127 -8.29 -8.86 14.91
N ASP A 128 -7.31 -8.06 15.37
CA ASP A 128 -6.70 -8.19 16.69
C ASP A 128 -7.48 -7.36 17.75
N ALA A 129 -8.50 -6.62 17.33
CA ALA A 129 -9.36 -5.85 18.24
C ALA A 129 -10.12 -6.75 19.26
N PRO A 130 -10.28 -6.30 20.53
CA PRO A 130 -10.79 -7.15 21.61
C PRO A 130 -12.19 -7.73 21.42
N ASN A 131 -13.03 -7.09 20.59
CA ASN A 131 -14.44 -7.47 20.38
C ASN A 131 -14.68 -8.05 18.97
N GLY A 132 -13.64 -8.62 18.36
CA GLY A 132 -13.66 -9.09 16.98
C GLY A 132 -13.18 -8.02 16.00
N THR A 133 -13.22 -8.34 14.70
CA THR A 133 -12.66 -7.49 13.65
C THR A 133 -13.22 -6.07 13.69
N PHE A 134 -12.33 -5.08 13.84
CA PHE A 134 -12.68 -3.66 13.81
C PHE A 134 -12.40 -3.08 12.43
N VAL A 135 -13.36 -2.33 11.89
CA VAL A 135 -13.24 -1.74 10.55
C VAL A 135 -12.74 -0.30 10.65
N HIS A 136 -11.58 -0.02 10.07
CA HIS A 136 -10.94 1.30 10.07
C HIS A 136 -11.21 2.11 8.81
N TRP A 137 -11.47 1.45 7.68
CA TRP A 137 -11.75 2.15 6.42
C TRP A 137 -12.65 1.33 5.52
N VAL A 138 -13.63 1.97 4.90
CA VAL A 138 -14.47 1.40 3.85
C VAL A 138 -14.64 2.44 2.74
N VAL A 139 -14.30 2.09 1.51
CA VAL A 139 -14.57 2.90 0.32
C VAL A 139 -14.95 1.98 -0.84
N THR A 140 -16.07 2.27 -1.50
CA THR A 140 -16.56 1.53 -2.67
C THR A 140 -16.66 2.45 -3.89
N GLY A 141 -16.78 1.88 -5.09
CA GLY A 141 -16.93 2.67 -6.31
C GLY A 141 -15.70 3.49 -6.70
N ILE A 142 -14.50 3.07 -6.28
CA ILE A 142 -13.25 3.70 -6.71
C ILE A 142 -13.06 3.36 -8.19
N SER A 143 -12.69 4.36 -9.00
CA SER A 143 -12.44 4.14 -10.44
C SER A 143 -11.32 3.12 -10.67
N PRO A 144 -11.47 2.15 -11.58
CA PRO A 144 -10.40 1.20 -11.93
C PRO A 144 -9.19 1.87 -12.58
N SER A 145 -9.35 3.10 -13.10
CA SER A 145 -8.24 3.91 -13.61
C SER A 145 -7.47 4.68 -12.53
N SER A 146 -7.95 4.67 -11.28
CA SER A 146 -7.22 5.27 -10.16
C SER A 146 -5.99 4.43 -9.82
N THR A 147 -4.89 5.07 -9.44
CA THR A 147 -3.61 4.41 -9.10
C THR A 147 -3.21 4.58 -7.65
N GLY A 148 -4.04 5.25 -6.84
CA GLY A 148 -3.72 5.53 -5.45
C GLY A 148 -4.58 6.60 -4.82
N VAL A 149 -4.24 6.92 -3.58
CA VAL A 149 -4.82 8.01 -2.79
C VAL A 149 -3.69 8.71 -2.05
N GLY A 150 -3.72 10.05 -2.06
CA GLY A 150 -2.81 10.85 -1.27
C GLY A 150 -3.10 10.75 0.23
N GLU A 151 -2.14 11.19 1.02
CA GLU A 151 -2.29 11.24 2.46
C GLU A 151 -3.44 12.16 2.90
N GLY A 152 -4.34 11.66 3.75
CA GLY A 152 -5.51 12.41 4.21
C GLY A 152 -6.54 12.72 3.12
N GLU A 153 -6.36 12.17 1.91
CA GLU A 153 -7.27 12.38 0.79
C GLU A 153 -8.32 11.25 0.70
N SER A 154 -9.35 11.50 -0.11
CA SER A 154 -10.33 10.49 -0.49
C SER A 154 -9.84 9.73 -1.73
N PRO A 155 -9.92 8.38 -1.76
CA PRO A 155 -9.59 7.57 -2.94
C PRO A 155 -10.49 7.82 -4.16
N GLY A 156 -11.51 8.67 -4.02
CA GLY A 156 -12.67 8.72 -4.91
C GLY A 156 -13.74 7.72 -4.47
N GLY A 157 -14.79 7.61 -5.28
CA GLY A 157 -15.93 6.74 -4.96
C GLY A 157 -16.74 7.23 -3.76
N SER A 158 -17.36 6.29 -3.06
CA SER A 158 -18.29 6.52 -1.95
C SER A 158 -17.72 5.96 -0.64
N PRO A 159 -17.57 6.79 0.41
CA PRO A 159 -17.12 6.32 1.71
C PRO A 159 -18.21 5.48 2.39
N GLY A 160 -17.80 4.35 2.97
CA GLY A 160 -18.63 3.52 3.85
C GLY A 160 -18.52 3.92 5.31
N ARG A 161 -19.32 3.25 6.16
CA ARG A 161 -19.30 3.46 7.61
C ARG A 161 -18.25 2.56 8.27
N ASN A 162 -17.34 3.16 9.04
CA ASN A 162 -16.31 2.45 9.80
C ASN A 162 -16.81 2.02 11.20
N GLY A 163 -15.98 1.32 11.95
CA GLY A 163 -16.28 0.81 13.30
C GLY A 163 -16.48 1.89 14.37
N PHE A 164 -16.02 3.12 14.12
CA PHE A 164 -16.31 4.29 14.97
C PHE A 164 -17.70 4.89 14.68
N GLY A 165 -18.38 4.41 13.64
CA GLY A 165 -19.65 4.97 13.17
C GLY A 165 -19.47 6.19 12.26
N GLU A 166 -18.24 6.50 11.86
CA GLU A 166 -17.89 7.62 10.99
C GLU A 166 -17.80 7.19 9.52
N LEU A 167 -17.70 8.15 8.60
CA LEU A 167 -17.51 7.86 7.18
C LEU A 167 -16.03 7.88 6.81
N GLY A 168 -15.56 6.84 6.13
CA GLY A 168 -14.19 6.76 5.64
C GLY A 168 -13.19 6.33 6.71
N TRP A 169 -12.01 6.96 6.72
CA TRP A 169 -10.87 6.56 7.56
C TRP A 169 -11.07 6.92 9.02
N GLY A 170 -10.87 5.94 9.90
CA GLY A 170 -10.58 6.13 11.31
C GLY A 170 -9.31 5.37 11.66
N GLY A 171 -8.30 6.06 12.19
CA GLY A 171 -6.96 5.51 12.38
C GLY A 171 -6.86 4.46 13.49
N PRO A 172 -5.70 3.78 13.58
CA PRO A 172 -5.36 2.89 14.68
C PRO A 172 -5.58 3.51 16.07
N GLN A 173 -6.23 2.75 16.95
CA GLN A 173 -6.40 3.12 18.36
C GLN A 173 -6.43 1.87 19.26
N PRO A 174 -5.37 1.05 19.27
CA PRO A 174 -5.34 -0.13 20.12
C PRO A 174 -5.28 0.29 21.60
N PRO A 175 -5.74 -0.57 22.53
CA PRO A 175 -5.55 -0.37 23.96
C PRO A 175 -4.06 -0.21 24.32
N VAL A 176 -3.78 0.57 25.36
CA VAL A 176 -2.41 0.80 25.82
C VAL A 176 -1.85 -0.47 26.44
N GLY A 177 -0.67 -0.89 25.99
CA GLY A 177 0.02 -2.08 26.50
C GLY A 177 -0.38 -3.41 25.85
N ASP A 178 -1.27 -3.40 24.86
CA ASP A 178 -1.54 -4.58 24.02
C ASP A 178 -0.35 -4.86 23.08
N GLU A 179 -0.25 -6.10 22.58
CA GLU A 179 0.69 -6.42 21.50
C GLU A 179 0.37 -5.58 20.26
N PRO A 180 1.32 -5.30 19.35
CA PRO A 180 1.02 -4.54 18.15
C PRO A 180 -0.12 -5.16 17.33
N HIS A 181 -1.21 -4.42 17.16
CA HIS A 181 -2.35 -4.82 16.33
C HIS A 181 -1.97 -4.76 14.85
N ARG A 182 -2.55 -5.64 14.05
CA ARG A 182 -2.37 -5.69 12.59
C ARG A 182 -3.55 -5.01 11.90
N TYR A 183 -3.22 -4.07 11.03
CA TYR A 183 -4.18 -3.34 10.19
C TYR A 183 -4.04 -3.83 8.76
N PHE A 184 -5.05 -4.55 8.28
CA PHE A 184 -5.08 -5.14 6.95
C PHE A 184 -5.74 -4.19 5.97
N PHE A 185 -4.93 -3.46 5.20
CA PHE A 185 -5.38 -2.72 4.04
C PHE A 185 -5.58 -3.69 2.89
N GLN A 186 -6.81 -3.81 2.40
CA GLN A 186 -7.20 -4.74 1.35
C GLN A 186 -7.85 -3.95 0.22
N LEU A 187 -7.36 -4.17 -1.00
CA LEU A 187 -7.92 -3.58 -2.21
C LEU A 187 -8.45 -4.70 -3.11
N TYR A 188 -9.71 -4.62 -3.49
CA TYR A 188 -10.37 -5.59 -4.35
C TYR A 188 -10.72 -4.95 -5.69
N ALA A 189 -10.52 -5.72 -6.76
CA ALA A 189 -11.02 -5.42 -8.09
C ALA A 189 -12.25 -6.29 -8.37
N VAL A 190 -13.40 -5.66 -8.63
CA VAL A 190 -14.66 -6.38 -8.88
C VAL A 190 -15.17 -6.16 -10.29
N ASP A 191 -15.85 -7.18 -10.84
CA ASP A 191 -16.31 -7.20 -12.24
C ASP A 191 -17.59 -6.40 -12.50
N GLN A 192 -18.26 -5.93 -11.45
CA GLN A 192 -19.48 -5.14 -11.54
C GLN A 192 -19.57 -4.12 -10.40
N PRO A 193 -20.36 -3.03 -10.56
CA PRO A 193 -20.64 -2.13 -9.45
C PRO A 193 -21.41 -2.85 -8.34
N LEU A 194 -21.00 -2.65 -7.08
CA LEU A 194 -21.64 -3.33 -5.95
C LEU A 194 -23.08 -2.86 -5.67
N GLY A 195 -23.49 -1.70 -6.20
CA GLY A 195 -24.86 -1.21 -6.10
C GLY A 195 -25.37 -0.99 -4.68
N LEU A 196 -24.46 -0.76 -3.73
CA LEU A 196 -24.77 -0.63 -2.31
C LEU A 196 -25.49 0.70 -2.00
N VAL A 197 -26.29 0.67 -0.93
CA VAL A 197 -26.91 1.86 -0.34
C VAL A 197 -25.84 2.85 0.16
N GLU A 198 -26.22 4.10 0.40
CA GLU A 198 -25.28 5.10 0.92
C GLU A 198 -24.63 4.65 2.24
N ALA A 199 -23.30 4.80 2.32
CA ALA A 199 -22.47 4.49 3.48
C ALA A 199 -22.57 3.03 3.99
N PRO A 200 -22.27 2.02 3.15
CA PRO A 200 -22.32 0.62 3.59
C PRO A 200 -21.26 0.32 4.65
N GLY A 201 -21.57 -0.59 5.56
CA GLY A 201 -20.57 -1.19 6.46
C GLY A 201 -19.85 -2.36 5.80
N ALA A 202 -18.66 -2.73 6.29
CA ALA A 202 -17.80 -3.76 5.67
C ALA A 202 -18.50 -5.11 5.45
N GLU A 203 -19.37 -5.55 6.35
CA GLU A 203 -20.13 -6.81 6.20
C GLU A 203 -20.96 -6.84 4.91
N HIS A 204 -21.69 -5.75 4.62
CA HIS A 204 -22.47 -5.64 3.39
C HIS A 204 -21.59 -5.55 2.15
N VAL A 205 -20.41 -4.91 2.28
CA VAL A 205 -19.43 -4.84 1.19
C VAL A 205 -18.89 -6.23 0.87
N HIS A 206 -18.44 -6.99 1.88
CA HIS A 206 -17.97 -8.37 1.70
C HIS A 206 -19.04 -9.26 1.05
N ALA A 207 -20.29 -9.18 1.53
CA ALA A 207 -21.40 -9.95 0.96
C ALA A 207 -21.66 -9.58 -0.52
N ALA A 208 -21.58 -8.30 -0.88
CA ALA A 208 -21.80 -7.86 -2.25
C ALA A 208 -20.64 -8.23 -3.20
N MET A 209 -19.42 -8.38 -2.67
CA MET A 209 -18.25 -8.81 -3.45
C MET A 209 -18.23 -10.32 -3.73
N GLU A 210 -19.02 -11.13 -3.02
CA GLU A 210 -18.99 -12.59 -3.15
C GLU A 210 -19.29 -13.03 -4.60
N GLY A 211 -18.35 -13.77 -5.20
CA GLY A 211 -18.44 -14.24 -6.58
C GLY A 211 -18.06 -13.19 -7.65
N HIS A 212 -17.72 -11.96 -7.26
CA HIS A 212 -17.43 -10.84 -8.16
C HIS A 212 -15.98 -10.34 -8.12
N VAL A 213 -15.15 -10.87 -7.21
CA VAL A 213 -13.73 -10.48 -7.08
C VAL A 213 -12.91 -11.10 -8.22
N LEU A 214 -12.31 -10.23 -9.04
CA LEU A 214 -11.36 -10.62 -10.09
C LEU A 214 -9.93 -10.75 -9.55
N ALA A 215 -9.54 -9.84 -8.67
CA ALA A 215 -8.22 -9.81 -8.04
C ALA A 215 -8.26 -9.05 -6.73
N HIS A 216 -7.28 -9.30 -5.86
CA HIS A 216 -7.12 -8.54 -4.62
C HIS A 216 -5.65 -8.34 -4.25
N GLY A 217 -5.40 -7.33 -3.42
CA GLY A 217 -4.08 -6.98 -2.89
C GLY A 217 -4.17 -6.65 -1.41
N ASN A 218 -3.11 -6.92 -0.67
CA ASN A 218 -3.06 -6.69 0.78
C ASN A 218 -1.76 -5.99 1.18
N LEU A 219 -1.87 -5.10 2.17
CA LEU A 219 -0.77 -4.44 2.85
C LEU A 219 -1.09 -4.46 4.35
N VAL A 220 -0.18 -4.98 5.17
CA VAL A 220 -0.36 -5.04 6.62
C VAL A 220 0.52 -3.99 7.28
N GLY A 221 -0.09 -3.12 8.08
CA GLY A 221 0.63 -2.22 8.98
C GLY A 221 0.47 -2.65 10.43
N LEU A 222 1.45 -2.36 11.27
CA LEU A 222 1.42 -2.62 12.70
C LEU A 222 1.27 -1.33 13.48
N PHE A 223 0.50 -1.33 14.57
CA PHE A 223 0.45 -0.19 15.49
C PHE A 223 0.29 -0.65 16.94
N ALA A 224 0.97 0.04 17.85
CA ALA A 224 0.95 -0.23 19.29
C ALA A 224 0.99 1.08 20.08
N ARG A 225 0.52 1.07 21.33
CA ARG A 225 0.53 2.24 22.24
C ARG A 225 1.10 1.90 23.60
#